data_AF-A0A182U3Q6-F1
#
_entry.id   AF-A0A182U3Q6-F1
#
_cell.length_a   1.000
_cell.length_b   1.000
_cell.length_c   1.000
_cell.angle_alpha   90.00
_cell.angle_beta   90.00
_cell.angle_gamma   90.00
#
_symmetry.space_group_name_H-M   'P 1'
#
loop_
_entity.id
_entity.type
_entity.pdbx_description
1 polymer ?
#
loop_
_entity_poly.entity_id
_entity_poly.type
_entity_poly.pdbx_seq_one_letter_code
_entity_poly.pdbx_strand_id
1 'polypeptide(L)'
;MNEIVDRSWDETDPSILSQLTILSQCIPLASNVNATLPDITIPDREKGLAIMKSVSNKLLPSGCSCACEAISNVLSTVLDAGLAEVNIEPLREQSLLEKVQLLKPFVPAFHDDVSLCNFFMRAWKQAVRFYCPRLVGELAQVYPQFLEPLVDALMNVQDADYGSLQLLKEFQFLARCLTIGESFYAILSYLAKQDRVRAQPLISACIRSAKGQLSSKEYYALFPPAIRPYAIVMNEIINPNDSDVEMLIGQLRSERPHEYKILMMISPVFCCLDDALPEAPS
;
A
#
# COMPACT_ATOMS: atom_id res chain seq x y z
N MET A 1 -22.37 -24.73 4.25
CA MET A 1 -21.01 -24.94 4.80
C MET A 1 -20.46 -23.64 5.41
N ASN A 2 -21.34 -22.78 5.96
CA ASN A 2 -21.05 -21.45 6.50
C ASN A 2 -21.45 -21.35 7.99
N GLU A 3 -21.47 -22.47 8.74
CA GLU A 3 -22.01 -22.50 10.11
C GLU A 3 -21.11 -23.23 11.13
N ILE A 4 -19.86 -23.58 10.79
CA ILE A 4 -18.96 -24.33 11.70
C ILE A 4 -17.81 -23.46 12.26
N VAL A 5 -17.70 -22.18 11.89
CA VAL A 5 -16.62 -21.29 12.39
C VAL A 5 -17.16 -20.14 13.24
N ASP A 6 -18.43 -20.21 13.67
CA ASP A 6 -19.08 -19.13 14.43
C ASP A 6 -19.32 -19.42 15.91
N ARG A 7 -18.92 -20.58 16.45
CA ARG A 7 -19.16 -20.90 17.87
C ARG A 7 -18.09 -21.77 18.47
N SER A 8 -16.97 -21.15 18.84
CA SER A 8 -16.23 -21.54 20.03
C SER A 8 -15.26 -20.41 20.35
N TRP A 9 -15.12 -20.14 21.66
CA TRP A 9 -14.20 -19.19 22.28
C TRP A 9 -14.81 -17.80 22.60
N ASP A 10 -15.53 -17.82 23.74
CA ASP A 10 -15.83 -16.74 24.70
C ASP A 10 -17.10 -15.88 24.55
N GLU A 11 -18.19 -16.40 25.13
CA GLU A 11 -19.43 -15.67 25.51
C GLU A 11 -19.29 -14.85 26.83
N THR A 12 -18.07 -14.51 27.27
CA THR A 12 -17.86 -13.69 28.48
C THR A 12 -16.91 -12.51 28.25
N ASP A 13 -16.89 -11.93 27.06
CA ASP A 13 -16.22 -10.64 26.84
C ASP A 13 -17.19 -9.46 27.05
N PRO A 14 -17.11 -8.72 28.18
CA PRO A 14 -17.91 -7.52 28.42
C PRO A 14 -17.63 -6.39 27.42
N SER A 15 -16.55 -6.48 26.61
CA SER A 15 -16.25 -5.49 25.56
C SER A 15 -17.26 -5.53 24.40
N ILE A 16 -17.76 -6.72 24.03
CA ILE A 16 -18.68 -6.92 22.91
C ILE A 16 -20.09 -6.39 23.23
N LEU A 17 -20.56 -6.56 24.47
CA LEU A 17 -21.83 -6.00 24.94
C LEU A 17 -21.79 -4.46 25.02
N SER A 18 -20.64 -3.87 25.33
CA SER A 18 -20.48 -2.41 25.38
C SER A 18 -20.53 -1.75 23.99
N GLN A 19 -20.02 -2.43 22.96
CA GLN A 19 -19.98 -1.91 21.59
C GLN A 19 -21.32 -2.01 20.86
N LEU A 20 -22.19 -2.96 21.23
CA LEU A 20 -23.54 -3.09 20.67
C LEU A 20 -24.54 -2.05 21.22
N THR A 21 -24.21 -1.34 22.31
CA THR A 21 -25.12 -0.34 22.89
C THR A 21 -24.85 1.09 22.39
N ILE A 22 -23.75 1.33 21.67
CA ILE A 22 -23.38 2.69 21.22
C ILE A 22 -23.92 3.02 19.81
N LEU A 23 -24.30 2.01 19.02
CA LEU A 23 -24.76 2.22 17.64
C LEU A 23 -26.26 2.53 17.48
N SER A 24 -27.06 2.52 18.54
CA SER A 24 -28.52 2.76 18.45
C SER A 24 -28.99 4.15 18.91
N GLN A 25 -28.09 5.06 19.32
CA GLN A 25 -28.47 6.39 19.85
C GLN A 25 -27.92 7.62 19.11
N CYS A 26 -27.21 7.46 17.98
CA CYS A 26 -26.74 8.62 17.20
C CYS A 26 -27.44 8.85 15.86
N ILE A 27 -28.62 8.24 15.66
CA ILE A 27 -29.58 8.74 14.67
C ILE A 27 -30.76 9.29 15.46
N PRO A 28 -30.89 10.62 15.54
CA PRO A 28 -32.09 11.17 14.96
C PRO A 28 -31.88 12.49 14.20
N LEU A 29 -32.69 12.62 13.14
CA LEU A 29 -33.23 13.88 12.59
C LEU A 29 -32.27 14.73 11.73
N ALA A 30 -32.03 14.23 10.51
CA ALA A 30 -31.93 15.12 9.35
C ALA A 30 -33.30 15.79 9.09
N SER A 31 -33.60 16.84 9.85
CA SER A 31 -34.63 17.81 9.53
C SER A 31 -34.17 19.18 10.02
N ASN A 32 -33.37 19.87 9.21
CA ASN A 32 -33.44 21.32 8.99
C ASN A 32 -32.37 21.74 7.97
N VAL A 33 -32.86 21.98 6.75
CA VAL A 33 -32.67 23.17 5.92
C VAL A 33 -31.57 24.16 6.36
N ASN A 34 -30.70 24.48 5.38
CA ASN A 34 -29.68 25.55 5.35
C ASN A 34 -28.38 25.33 6.14
N ALA A 35 -27.46 24.56 5.55
CA ALA A 35 -26.03 24.72 5.82
C ALA A 35 -25.33 25.16 4.53
N THR A 36 -24.95 26.43 4.51
CA THR A 36 -24.13 27.13 3.53
C THR A 36 -22.90 26.29 3.16
N LEU A 37 -22.61 26.14 1.86
CA LEU A 37 -21.32 25.65 1.37
C LEU A 37 -20.19 26.38 2.12
N PRO A 38 -19.14 25.68 2.62
CA PRO A 38 -18.00 26.37 3.18
C PRO A 38 -17.39 27.26 2.09
N ASP A 39 -17.37 28.55 2.37
CA ASP A 39 -16.76 29.58 1.54
C ASP A 39 -15.25 29.31 1.53
N ILE A 40 -14.78 28.57 0.50
CA ILE A 40 -13.36 28.32 0.27
C ILE A 40 -12.78 29.65 -0.21
N THR A 41 -12.40 30.48 0.74
CA THR A 41 -11.57 31.65 0.51
C THR A 41 -10.25 31.18 -0.08
N ILE A 42 -10.06 31.46 -1.36
CA ILE A 42 -8.82 31.20 -2.12
C ILE A 42 -7.71 32.00 -1.44
N PRO A 43 -6.68 31.36 -0.83
CA PRO A 43 -5.59 32.10 -0.22
C PRO A 43 -4.72 32.76 -1.28
N ASP A 44 -4.10 33.87 -0.89
CA ASP A 44 -3.29 34.77 -1.70
C ASP A 44 -2.27 34.07 -2.62
N ARG A 45 -2.20 34.59 -3.85
CA ARG A 45 -1.52 34.05 -5.05
C ARG A 45 0.01 33.94 -4.97
N GLU A 46 0.66 34.31 -3.87
CA GLU A 46 2.10 34.60 -3.86
C GLU A 46 2.99 33.63 -3.04
N LYS A 47 2.46 32.50 -2.54
CA LYS A 47 3.27 31.54 -1.75
C LYS A 47 3.30 30.09 -2.25
N GLY A 48 2.85 29.83 -3.48
CA GLY A 48 2.90 28.48 -4.07
C GLY A 48 4.31 28.12 -4.55
N LEU A 49 4.97 27.17 -3.88
CA LEU A 49 6.33 26.70 -4.21
C LEU A 49 6.34 25.47 -5.12
N ALA A 50 5.18 24.93 -5.53
CA ALA A 50 5.05 23.81 -6.44
C ALA A 50 3.98 24.05 -7.51
N ILE A 51 4.32 24.87 -8.50
CA ILE A 51 3.56 24.92 -9.75
C ILE A 51 3.63 23.54 -10.39
N MET A 52 2.50 22.86 -10.55
CA MET A 52 2.38 21.72 -11.48
C MET A 52 2.56 22.25 -12.91
N LYS A 53 3.81 22.44 -13.34
CA LYS A 53 4.16 22.93 -14.69
C LYS A 53 3.60 22.01 -15.78
N SER A 54 3.31 20.73 -15.46
CA SER A 54 2.75 19.79 -16.42
C SER A 54 1.24 19.98 -16.64
N VAL A 55 0.48 20.48 -15.65
CA VAL A 55 -0.97 20.67 -15.79
C VAL A 55 -1.27 21.80 -16.76
N SER A 56 -0.54 22.92 -16.66
CA SER A 56 -0.65 24.00 -17.64
C SER A 56 -0.33 23.46 -19.03
N ASN A 57 0.76 22.72 -19.19
CA ASN A 57 1.21 22.28 -20.51
C ASN A 57 0.35 21.15 -21.13
N LYS A 58 -0.26 20.29 -20.31
CA LYS A 58 -1.12 19.18 -20.79
C LYS A 58 -2.56 19.60 -21.04
N LEU A 59 -3.09 20.58 -20.29
CA LEU A 59 -4.48 21.04 -20.43
C LEU A 59 -4.65 22.20 -21.42
N LEU A 60 -3.57 22.88 -21.85
CA LEU A 60 -3.61 24.02 -22.78
C LEU A 60 -3.31 23.64 -24.25
N PRO A 61 -4.16 22.92 -24.99
CA PRO A 61 -4.43 23.32 -26.35
C PRO A 61 -5.39 24.53 -26.32
N SER A 62 -5.10 25.53 -27.13
CA SER A 62 -5.91 26.73 -27.37
C SER A 62 -7.43 26.47 -27.28
N GLY A 63 -8.05 26.84 -26.14
CA GLY A 63 -9.49 26.67 -25.91
C GLY A 63 -9.92 26.16 -24.52
N CYS A 64 -9.10 26.24 -23.46
CA CYS A 64 -9.48 25.76 -22.12
C CYS A 64 -10.81 26.36 -21.62
N SER A 65 -11.71 25.47 -21.19
CA SER A 65 -12.89 25.84 -20.40
C SER A 65 -12.49 26.26 -18.99
N CYS A 66 -13.29 27.12 -18.35
CA CYS A 66 -13.09 27.58 -16.97
C CYS A 66 -12.93 26.43 -15.94
N ALA A 67 -13.46 25.24 -16.24
CA ALA A 67 -13.37 24.07 -15.39
C ALA A 67 -11.96 23.46 -15.32
N CYS A 68 -11.23 23.44 -16.43
CA CYS A 68 -9.86 22.88 -16.46
C CYS A 68 -8.89 23.75 -15.64
N GLU A 69 -9.05 25.06 -15.74
CA GLU A 69 -8.29 26.03 -14.95
C GLU A 69 -8.62 25.92 -13.46
N ALA A 70 -9.91 25.78 -13.11
CA ALA A 70 -10.33 25.56 -11.73
C ALA A 70 -9.74 24.26 -11.14
N ILE A 71 -9.78 23.15 -11.88
CA ILE A 71 -9.16 21.88 -11.45
C ILE A 71 -7.65 22.05 -11.24
N SER A 72 -6.96 22.67 -12.19
CA SER A 72 -5.51 22.93 -12.08
C SER A 72 -5.17 23.76 -10.85
N ASN A 73 -5.95 24.80 -10.56
CA ASN A 73 -5.74 25.66 -9.40
C ASN A 73 -5.99 24.91 -8.09
N VAL A 74 -7.04 24.10 -8.01
CA VAL A 74 -7.34 23.27 -6.83
C VAL A 74 -6.21 22.27 -6.59
N LEU A 75 -5.75 21.56 -7.62
CA LEU A 75 -4.66 20.59 -7.51
C LEU A 75 -3.37 21.24 -7.03
N SER A 76 -3.01 22.38 -7.62
CA SER A 76 -1.81 23.13 -7.23
C SER A 76 -1.91 23.58 -5.77
N THR A 77 -3.08 24.09 -5.36
CA THR A 77 -3.33 24.53 -3.97
C THR A 77 -3.21 23.38 -2.97
N VAL A 78 -3.80 22.22 -3.28
CA VAL A 78 -3.72 21.02 -2.44
C VAL A 78 -2.27 20.53 -2.33
N LEU A 79 -1.53 20.54 -3.44
CA LEU A 79 -0.14 20.11 -3.49
C LEU A 79 0.79 21.04 -2.72
N ASP A 80 0.63 22.35 -2.87
CA ASP A 80 1.38 23.37 -2.14
C ASP A 80 1.14 23.26 -0.63
N ALA A 81 -0.14 23.15 -0.21
CA ALA A 81 -0.50 22.94 1.18
C ALA A 81 0.10 21.63 1.72
N GLY A 82 0.07 20.56 0.92
CA GLY A 82 0.69 19.29 1.26
C GLY A 82 2.19 19.40 1.46
N LEU A 83 2.92 19.97 0.51
CA LEU A 83 4.37 20.14 0.58
C LEU A 83 4.82 21.04 1.73
N ALA A 84 4.03 22.06 2.06
CA ALA A 84 4.26 22.90 3.24
C ALA A 84 4.10 22.08 4.54
N GLU A 85 3.06 21.25 4.64
CA GLU A 85 2.77 20.45 5.84
C GLU A 85 3.72 19.27 6.06
N VAL A 86 4.23 18.65 4.99
CA VAL A 86 5.10 17.47 5.11
C VAL A 86 6.38 17.75 5.91
N ASN A 87 6.82 19.01 6.03
CA ASN A 87 8.01 19.37 6.82
C ASN A 87 7.70 19.84 8.24
N ILE A 88 6.43 19.86 8.64
CA ILE A 88 6.00 20.30 9.97
C ILE A 88 6.00 19.09 10.90
N GLU A 89 6.76 19.18 11.99
CA GLU A 89 6.81 18.17 13.05
C GLU A 89 6.02 18.66 14.29
N PRO A 90 5.14 17.84 14.89
CA PRO A 90 4.78 16.47 14.52
C PRO A 90 3.91 16.39 13.25
N LEU A 91 4.01 15.25 12.56
CA LEU A 91 3.27 15.02 11.32
C LEU A 91 1.75 14.99 11.58
N ARG A 92 1.00 15.83 10.87
CA ARG A 92 -0.47 15.86 10.95
C ARG A 92 -1.07 14.79 10.03
N GLU A 93 -1.09 13.54 10.49
CA GLU A 93 -1.49 12.37 9.68
C GLU A 93 -2.84 12.57 8.97
N GLN A 94 -3.88 12.99 9.71
CA GLN A 94 -5.23 13.18 9.15
C GLN A 94 -5.28 14.26 8.04
N SER A 95 -4.57 15.36 8.23
CA SER A 95 -4.50 16.45 7.26
C SER A 95 -3.81 16.03 5.97
N LEU A 96 -2.74 15.22 6.07
CA LEU A 96 -2.05 14.67 4.91
C LEU A 96 -2.87 13.59 4.21
N LEU A 97 -3.57 12.75 4.96
CA LEU A 97 -4.50 11.74 4.42
C LEU A 97 -5.57 12.41 3.54
N GLU A 98 -6.19 13.49 4.01
CA GLU A 98 -7.19 14.24 3.23
C GLU A 98 -6.63 14.75 1.90
N LYS A 99 -5.41 15.29 1.91
CA LYS A 99 -4.74 15.75 0.69
C LYS A 99 -4.42 14.60 -0.26
N VAL A 100 -3.97 13.46 0.26
CA VAL A 100 -3.75 12.24 -0.54
C VAL A 100 -5.06 11.77 -1.18
N GLN A 101 -6.19 11.77 -0.46
CA GLN A 101 -7.49 11.41 -1.03
C GLN A 101 -7.94 12.39 -2.12
N LEU A 102 -7.72 13.69 -1.95
CA LEU A 102 -8.05 14.69 -2.97
C LEU A 102 -7.20 14.54 -4.24
N LEU A 103 -5.94 14.12 -4.10
CA LEU A 103 -5.02 13.92 -5.23
C LEU A 103 -5.17 12.55 -5.91
N LYS A 104 -5.67 11.53 -5.20
CA LYS A 104 -5.81 10.13 -5.66
C LYS A 104 -6.44 9.99 -7.06
N PRO A 105 -7.54 10.68 -7.42
CA PRO A 105 -8.15 10.55 -8.75
C PRO A 105 -7.26 11.03 -9.91
N PHE A 106 -6.26 11.86 -9.62
CA PHE A 106 -5.45 12.55 -10.62
C PHE A 106 -4.10 11.86 -10.85
N VAL A 107 -3.70 10.95 -9.97
CA VAL A 107 -2.41 10.24 -10.07
C VAL A 107 -2.21 9.55 -11.42
N PRO A 108 -3.20 8.85 -12.02
CA PRO A 108 -3.01 8.21 -13.33
C PRO A 108 -2.68 9.21 -14.45
N ALA A 109 -3.33 10.38 -14.43
CA ALA A 109 -3.17 11.40 -15.48
C ALA A 109 -1.85 12.20 -15.34
N PHE A 110 -1.32 12.29 -14.12
CA PHE A 110 -0.15 13.10 -13.77
C PHE A 110 0.99 12.27 -13.17
N HIS A 111 1.09 10.98 -13.51
CA HIS A 111 2.11 10.08 -12.97
C HIS A 111 3.56 10.55 -13.25
N ASP A 112 3.79 11.29 -14.33
CA ASP A 112 5.11 11.88 -14.65
C ASP A 112 5.33 13.28 -14.06
N ASP A 113 4.36 13.83 -13.32
CA ASP A 113 4.50 15.18 -12.76
C ASP A 113 5.46 15.17 -11.57
N VAL A 114 6.59 15.84 -11.74
CA VAL A 114 7.67 15.91 -10.73
C VAL A 114 7.16 16.43 -9.39
N SER A 115 6.25 17.41 -9.38
CA SER A 115 5.75 18.00 -8.14
C SER A 115 4.86 17.02 -7.39
N LEU A 116 3.97 16.31 -8.10
CA LEU A 116 3.12 15.27 -7.53
C LEU A 116 3.93 14.10 -6.98
N CYS A 117 4.89 13.58 -7.76
CA CYS A 117 5.79 12.51 -7.31
C CYS A 117 6.60 12.95 -6.08
N ASN A 118 7.12 14.17 -6.08
CA ASN A 118 7.90 14.72 -4.96
C ASN A 118 7.06 14.83 -3.68
N PHE A 119 5.80 15.26 -3.79
CA PHE A 119 4.89 15.27 -2.65
C PHE A 119 4.70 13.87 -2.06
N PHE A 120 4.33 12.88 -2.88
CA PHE A 120 4.10 11.51 -2.39
C PHE A 120 5.37 10.91 -1.78
N MET A 121 6.53 11.09 -2.42
CA MET A 121 7.81 10.61 -1.87
C MET A 121 8.14 11.23 -0.51
N ARG A 122 7.96 12.55 -0.36
CA ARG A 122 8.26 13.24 0.90
C ARG A 122 7.26 12.88 1.99
N ALA A 123 5.96 12.83 1.65
CA ALA A 123 4.90 12.43 2.56
C ALA A 123 5.16 11.01 3.10
N TRP A 124 5.57 10.09 2.23
CA TRP A 124 5.92 8.73 2.62
C TRP A 124 7.08 8.67 3.60
N LYS A 125 8.20 9.31 3.26
CA LYS A 125 9.41 9.30 4.11
C LYS A 125 9.09 9.79 5.52
N GLN A 126 8.27 10.83 5.63
CA GLN A 126 7.85 11.36 6.93
C GLN A 126 6.84 10.43 7.61
N ALA A 127 5.88 9.87 6.88
CA ALA A 127 4.92 8.92 7.44
C ALA A 127 5.62 7.68 8.04
N VAL A 128 6.64 7.14 7.37
CA VAL A 128 7.46 6.04 7.90
C VAL A 128 8.32 6.49 9.09
N ARG A 129 8.90 7.70 9.03
CA ARG A 129 9.73 8.24 10.11
C ARG A 129 8.94 8.43 11.40
N PHE A 130 7.71 8.94 11.30
CA PHE A 130 6.81 9.23 12.42
C PHE A 130 5.85 8.09 12.76
N TYR A 131 5.96 6.94 12.08
CA TYR A 131 5.10 5.77 12.29
C TYR A 131 3.61 6.12 12.16
N CYS A 132 3.23 6.64 10.99
CA CYS A 132 1.86 6.95 10.59
C CYS A 132 1.32 5.84 9.66
N PRO A 133 0.89 4.68 10.20
CA PRO A 133 0.60 3.51 9.39
C PRO A 133 -0.57 3.71 8.43
N ARG A 134 -1.56 4.54 8.76
CA ARG A 134 -2.71 4.80 7.87
C ARG A 134 -2.27 5.60 6.65
N LEU A 135 -1.45 6.63 6.87
CA LEU A 135 -0.90 7.43 5.78
C LEU A 135 0.04 6.61 4.88
N VAL A 136 0.88 5.78 5.47
CA VAL A 136 1.72 4.83 4.72
C VAL A 136 0.85 3.88 3.88
N GLY A 137 -0.19 3.28 4.47
CA GLY A 137 -1.11 2.39 3.76
C GLY A 137 -1.77 3.08 2.55
N GLU A 138 -2.34 4.26 2.75
CA GLU A 138 -3.00 5.01 1.66
C GLU A 138 -2.04 5.41 0.55
N LEU A 139 -0.86 5.93 0.89
CA LEU A 139 0.13 6.28 -0.12
C LEU A 139 0.55 5.04 -0.94
N ALA A 140 0.47 3.82 -0.39
CA ALA A 140 0.95 2.61 -1.04
C ALA A 140 -0.06 2.15 -2.08
N GLN A 141 -1.34 2.40 -1.81
CA GLN A 141 -2.41 2.20 -2.76
C GLN A 141 -2.38 3.24 -3.88
N VAL A 142 -2.03 4.48 -3.55
CA VAL A 142 -2.10 5.61 -4.49
C VAL A 142 -0.91 5.64 -5.43
N TYR A 143 0.30 5.42 -4.94
CA TYR A 143 1.53 5.57 -5.72
C TYR A 143 2.59 4.53 -5.33
N PRO A 144 2.35 3.21 -5.47
CA PRO A 144 3.28 2.17 -4.99
C PRO A 144 4.69 2.25 -5.61
N GLN A 145 4.82 2.88 -6.77
CA GLN A 145 6.04 3.00 -7.56
C GLN A 145 7.21 3.67 -6.81
N PHE A 146 6.96 4.47 -5.77
CA PHE A 146 8.07 5.10 -5.04
C PHE A 146 8.96 4.08 -4.30
N LEU A 147 8.49 2.84 -4.06
CA LEU A 147 9.28 1.78 -3.43
C LEU A 147 10.23 1.11 -4.43
N GLU A 148 9.95 1.21 -5.73
CA GLU A 148 10.70 0.50 -6.76
C GLU A 148 12.20 0.86 -6.75
N PRO A 149 12.61 2.15 -6.71
CA PRO A 149 14.04 2.49 -6.66
C PRO A 149 14.74 1.97 -5.40
N LEU A 150 14.03 1.91 -4.28
CA LEU A 150 14.56 1.37 -3.03
C LEU A 150 14.75 -0.14 -3.15
N VAL A 151 13.75 -0.84 -3.71
CA VAL A 151 13.80 -2.29 -3.93
C VAL A 151 14.89 -2.64 -4.94
N ASP A 152 15.02 -1.89 -6.03
CA ASP A 152 16.08 -2.05 -7.04
C ASP A 152 17.47 -1.88 -6.44
N ALA A 153 17.67 -0.85 -5.61
CA ALA A 153 18.95 -0.65 -4.92
C ALA A 153 19.30 -1.84 -4.03
N LEU A 154 18.31 -2.39 -3.30
CA LEU A 154 18.50 -3.55 -2.43
C LEU A 154 18.72 -4.86 -3.21
N MET A 155 18.08 -5.03 -4.38
CA MET A 155 18.31 -6.19 -5.25
C MET A 155 19.71 -6.21 -5.88
N ASN A 156 20.36 -5.05 -6.02
CA ASN A 156 21.71 -4.93 -6.60
C ASN A 156 22.85 -5.16 -5.60
N VAL A 157 22.53 -5.42 -4.33
CA VAL A 157 23.53 -5.75 -3.30
C VAL A 157 24.11 -7.13 -3.59
N GLN A 158 25.42 -7.20 -3.77
CA GLN A 158 26.13 -8.48 -3.94
C GLN A 158 26.11 -9.28 -2.63
N ASP A 159 25.99 -10.61 -2.73
CA ASP A 159 25.92 -11.52 -1.58
C ASP A 159 24.85 -11.11 -0.55
N ALA A 160 23.69 -10.69 -1.07
CA ALA A 160 22.55 -10.29 -0.26
C ALA A 160 21.95 -11.50 0.50
N ASP A 161 22.30 -11.63 1.78
CA ASP A 161 21.59 -12.48 2.72
C ASP A 161 20.81 -11.61 3.71
N TYR A 162 19.95 -12.23 4.52
CA TYR A 162 19.17 -11.48 5.51
C TYR A 162 20.08 -10.75 6.52
N GLY A 163 21.21 -11.36 6.88
CA GLY A 163 22.14 -10.84 7.88
C GLY A 163 22.87 -9.58 7.43
N SER A 164 23.23 -9.49 6.15
CA SER A 164 23.87 -8.33 5.52
C SER A 164 22.86 -7.24 5.21
N LEU A 165 21.69 -7.59 4.66
CA LEU A 165 20.64 -6.64 4.31
C LEU A 165 20.13 -5.88 5.53
N GLN A 166 19.88 -6.54 6.68
CA GLN A 166 19.35 -5.87 7.89
C GLN A 166 20.25 -4.75 8.45
N LEU A 167 21.53 -4.72 8.08
CA LEU A 167 22.49 -3.69 8.50
C LEU A 167 22.37 -2.42 7.65
N LEU A 168 21.75 -2.49 6.47
CA LEU A 168 21.57 -1.37 5.56
C LEU A 168 20.43 -0.46 6.01
N LYS A 169 20.63 0.86 5.94
CA LYS A 169 19.61 1.84 6.30
C LYS A 169 18.38 1.76 5.39
N GLU A 170 18.63 1.45 4.12
CA GLU A 170 17.64 1.23 3.08
C GLU A 170 16.73 0.06 3.44
N PHE A 171 17.29 -1.06 3.91
CA PHE A 171 16.51 -2.20 4.33
C PHE A 171 15.80 -1.94 5.66
N GLN A 172 16.41 -1.24 6.62
CA GLN A 172 15.74 -0.84 7.86
C GLN A 172 14.52 0.05 7.60
N PHE A 173 14.62 0.93 6.60
CA PHE A 173 13.48 1.73 6.12
C PHE A 173 12.40 0.84 5.48
N LEU A 174 12.80 -0.07 4.60
CA LEU A 174 11.89 -1.04 3.98
C LEU A 174 11.18 -1.90 5.05
N ALA A 175 11.91 -2.37 6.05
CA ALA A 175 11.42 -3.22 7.14
C ALA A 175 10.27 -2.58 7.93
N ARG A 176 10.28 -1.25 8.09
CA ARG A 176 9.16 -0.50 8.69
C ARG A 176 7.93 -0.43 7.79
N CYS A 177 8.13 -0.45 6.47
CA CYS A 177 7.03 -0.49 5.51
C CYS A 177 6.40 -1.90 5.47
N LEU A 178 7.21 -2.94 5.66
CA LEU A 178 6.77 -4.34 5.60
C LEU A 178 5.76 -4.74 6.70
N THR A 179 5.58 -3.92 7.74
CA THR A 179 4.56 -4.18 8.78
C THR A 179 3.18 -3.64 8.42
N ILE A 180 3.03 -3.02 7.23
CA ILE A 180 1.80 -2.40 6.77
C ILE A 180 1.34 -3.13 5.51
N GLY A 181 0.11 -3.67 5.52
CA GLY A 181 -0.36 -4.63 4.52
C GLY A 181 -0.28 -4.14 3.08
N GLU A 182 -0.71 -2.90 2.82
CA GLU A 182 -0.69 -2.30 1.48
C GLU A 182 0.74 -2.17 0.96
N SER A 183 1.66 -1.74 1.83
CA SER A 183 3.08 -1.58 1.49
C SER A 183 3.74 -2.93 1.26
N PHE A 184 3.51 -3.87 2.18
CA PHE A 184 4.00 -5.24 2.11
C PHE A 184 3.58 -5.91 0.80
N TYR A 185 2.28 -5.85 0.47
CA TYR A 185 1.77 -6.45 -0.75
C TYR A 185 2.30 -5.77 -2.02
N ALA A 186 2.43 -4.43 -2.02
CA ALA A 186 3.02 -3.71 -3.14
C ALA A 186 4.49 -4.12 -3.39
N ILE A 187 5.29 -4.26 -2.33
CA ILE A 187 6.70 -4.69 -2.42
C ILE A 187 6.80 -6.10 -2.98
N LEU A 188 6.00 -7.04 -2.45
CA LEU A 188 6.00 -8.42 -2.95
C LEU A 188 5.51 -8.51 -4.40
N SER A 189 4.48 -7.74 -4.76
CA SER A 189 3.96 -7.68 -6.13
C SER A 189 5.00 -7.15 -7.11
N TYR A 190 5.79 -6.15 -6.71
CA TYR A 190 6.89 -5.63 -7.52
C TYR A 190 8.01 -6.66 -7.68
N LEU A 191 8.47 -7.25 -6.57
CA LEU A 191 9.49 -8.31 -6.58
C LEU A 191 9.06 -9.51 -7.42
N ALA A 192 7.78 -9.86 -7.40
CA ALA A 192 7.22 -10.93 -8.20
C ALA A 192 7.25 -10.65 -9.71
N LYS A 193 7.44 -9.41 -10.15
CA LYS A 193 7.61 -9.08 -11.58
C LYS A 193 9.07 -9.16 -12.04
N GLN A 194 10.02 -9.26 -11.12
CA GLN A 194 11.45 -9.29 -11.40
C GLN A 194 11.94 -10.70 -11.75
N ASP A 195 13.20 -10.79 -12.19
CA ASP A 195 13.90 -12.06 -12.29
C ASP A 195 13.89 -12.78 -10.93
N ARG A 196 13.48 -14.04 -10.95
CA ARG A 196 13.24 -14.83 -9.72
C ARG A 196 14.56 -15.06 -8.98
N VAL A 197 15.63 -15.41 -9.70
CA VAL A 197 16.92 -15.71 -9.08
C VAL A 197 17.46 -14.48 -8.37
N ARG A 198 17.35 -13.30 -9.00
CA ARG A 198 17.76 -12.01 -8.42
C ARG A 198 16.87 -11.57 -7.26
N ALA A 199 15.55 -11.75 -7.34
CA ALA A 199 14.61 -11.25 -6.35
C ALA A 199 14.53 -12.13 -5.09
N GLN A 200 14.79 -13.44 -5.20
CA GLN A 200 14.56 -14.40 -4.13
C GLN A 200 15.27 -14.06 -2.80
N PRO A 201 16.54 -13.60 -2.78
CA PRO A 201 17.21 -13.27 -1.53
C PRO A 201 16.53 -12.11 -0.79
N LEU A 202 16.13 -11.06 -1.53
CA LEU A 202 15.44 -9.92 -0.95
C LEU A 202 14.03 -10.28 -0.49
N ILE A 203 13.31 -11.13 -1.22
CA ILE A 203 12.00 -11.66 -0.78
C ILE A 203 12.15 -12.43 0.51
N SER A 204 13.13 -13.34 0.59
CA SER A 204 13.39 -14.10 1.82
C SER A 204 13.69 -13.17 2.99
N ALA A 205 14.50 -12.14 2.78
CA ALA A 205 14.81 -11.12 3.77
C ALA A 205 13.56 -10.35 4.22
N CYS A 206 12.72 -9.92 3.29
CA CYS A 206 11.45 -9.23 3.58
C CYS A 206 10.51 -10.09 4.42
N ILE A 207 10.34 -11.37 4.06
CA ILE A 207 9.49 -12.31 4.81
C ILE A 207 10.05 -12.56 6.21
N ARG A 208 11.35 -12.81 6.34
CA ARG A 208 12.01 -13.00 7.65
C ARG A 208 11.86 -11.75 8.53
N SER A 209 12.06 -10.57 7.96
CA SER A 209 11.90 -9.29 8.65
C SER A 209 10.46 -9.09 9.14
N ALA A 210 9.45 -9.37 8.31
CA ALA A 210 8.05 -9.23 8.68
C ALA A 210 7.65 -10.24 9.77
N LYS A 211 8.02 -11.52 9.61
CA LYS A 211 7.76 -12.58 10.61
C LYS A 211 8.51 -12.33 11.93
N GLY A 212 9.67 -11.67 11.89
CA GLY A 212 10.43 -11.32 13.10
C GLY A 212 9.84 -10.15 13.89
N GLN A 213 8.99 -9.33 13.27
CA GLN A 213 8.40 -8.14 13.89
C GLN A 213 6.92 -8.31 14.29
N LEU A 214 6.24 -9.32 13.74
CA LEU A 214 4.80 -9.50 13.86
C LEU A 214 4.46 -10.88 14.42
N SER A 215 3.38 -10.98 15.17
CA SER A 215 2.78 -12.28 15.48
C SER A 215 2.29 -12.96 14.19
N SER A 216 2.09 -14.28 14.20
CA SER A 216 1.57 -15.01 13.04
C SER A 216 0.24 -14.44 12.53
N LYS A 217 -0.65 -14.03 13.46
CA LYS A 217 -1.94 -13.40 13.11
C LYS A 217 -1.76 -12.08 12.36
N GLU A 218 -0.86 -11.23 12.84
CA GLU A 218 -0.56 -9.94 12.21
C GLU A 218 0.16 -10.11 10.87
N TYR A 219 1.11 -11.05 10.78
CA TYR A 219 1.79 -11.37 9.53
C TYR A 219 0.80 -11.80 8.44
N TYR A 220 -0.12 -12.73 8.75
CA TYR A 220 -1.12 -13.16 7.76
C TYR A 220 -2.14 -12.06 7.45
N ALA A 221 -2.37 -11.11 8.37
CA ALA A 221 -3.22 -9.95 8.11
C ALA A 221 -2.64 -8.98 7.07
N LEU A 222 -1.31 -9.00 6.83
CA LEU A 222 -0.67 -8.20 5.77
C LEU A 222 -1.13 -8.60 4.36
N PHE A 223 -1.56 -9.84 4.17
CA PHE A 223 -2.06 -10.31 2.88
C PHE A 223 -3.49 -9.81 2.64
N PRO A 224 -3.82 -9.40 1.40
CA PRO A 224 -5.19 -9.10 1.02
C PRO A 224 -6.14 -10.26 1.35
N PRO A 225 -7.38 -9.98 1.78
CA PRO A 225 -8.35 -11.02 2.17
C PRO A 225 -8.54 -12.10 1.09
N ALA A 226 -8.45 -11.68 -0.18
CA ALA A 226 -8.64 -12.55 -1.33
C ALA A 226 -7.56 -13.65 -1.47
N ILE A 227 -6.35 -13.44 -0.96
CA ILE A 227 -5.23 -14.38 -1.07
C ILE A 227 -4.73 -14.92 0.28
N ARG A 228 -5.15 -14.30 1.38
CA ARG A 228 -4.75 -14.65 2.74
C ARG A 228 -4.95 -16.14 3.08
N PRO A 229 -6.08 -16.79 2.72
CA PRO A 229 -6.26 -18.21 3.01
C PRO A 229 -5.16 -19.08 2.36
N TYR A 230 -4.83 -18.79 1.09
CA TYR A 230 -3.75 -19.49 0.38
C TYR A 230 -2.39 -19.24 1.04
N ALA A 231 -2.09 -18.00 1.46
CA ALA A 231 -0.86 -17.68 2.17
C ALA A 231 -0.71 -18.45 3.48
N ILE A 232 -1.79 -18.61 4.25
CA ILE A 232 -1.81 -19.40 5.49
C ILE A 232 -1.53 -20.86 5.17
N VAL A 233 -2.34 -21.45 4.29
CA VAL A 233 -2.23 -22.86 3.89
C VAL A 233 -0.80 -23.15 3.42
N MET A 234 -0.28 -22.39 2.46
CA MET A 234 1.07 -22.60 1.90
C MET A 234 2.23 -22.30 2.86
N ASN A 235 2.03 -21.64 3.99
CA ASN A 235 3.09 -21.44 5.00
C ASN A 235 3.03 -22.45 6.15
N GLU A 236 1.85 -23.01 6.44
CA GLU A 236 1.63 -23.94 7.56
C GLU A 236 1.71 -25.43 7.15
N ILE A 237 1.66 -25.74 5.85
CA ILE A 237 1.73 -27.12 5.36
C ILE A 237 3.12 -27.73 5.56
N ILE A 238 3.12 -28.94 6.13
CA ILE A 238 4.31 -29.76 6.38
C ILE A 238 4.61 -30.70 5.18
N ASN A 239 3.58 -31.13 4.42
CA ASN A 239 3.73 -31.98 3.24
C ASN A 239 3.30 -31.26 1.94
N PRO A 240 4.25 -30.83 1.08
CA PRO A 240 3.91 -30.12 -0.15
C PRO A 240 3.23 -30.98 -1.22
N ASN A 241 3.24 -32.31 -1.07
CA ASN A 241 2.63 -33.26 -2.01
C ASN A 241 1.20 -33.66 -1.60
N ASP A 242 0.53 -32.83 -0.81
CA ASP A 242 -0.87 -33.04 -0.44
C ASP A 242 -1.79 -32.71 -1.64
N SER A 243 -2.69 -33.63 -1.99
CA SER A 243 -3.55 -33.51 -3.18
C SER A 243 -4.52 -32.34 -3.12
N ASP A 244 -5.00 -31.98 -1.92
CA ASP A 244 -5.92 -30.85 -1.76
C ASP A 244 -5.19 -29.52 -1.99
N VAL A 245 -3.92 -29.48 -1.59
CA VAL A 245 -3.02 -28.34 -1.77
C VAL A 245 -2.65 -28.18 -3.24
N GLU A 246 -2.35 -29.28 -3.92
CA GLU A 246 -2.08 -29.29 -5.36
C GLU A 246 -3.29 -28.76 -6.15
N MET A 247 -4.50 -29.21 -5.79
CA MET A 247 -5.74 -28.71 -6.40
C MET A 247 -5.94 -27.21 -6.14
N LEU A 248 -5.74 -26.74 -4.90
CA LEU A 248 -5.84 -25.31 -4.54
C LEU A 248 -4.83 -24.46 -5.29
N ILE A 249 -3.59 -24.95 -5.44
CA ILE A 249 -2.54 -24.30 -6.21
C ILE A 249 -2.91 -24.24 -7.69
N GLY A 250 -3.43 -25.32 -8.26
CA GLY A 250 -3.90 -25.36 -9.65
C GLY A 250 -5.02 -24.37 -9.92
N GLN A 251 -6.01 -24.31 -9.02
CA GLN A 251 -7.09 -23.31 -9.07
C GLN A 251 -6.53 -21.89 -9.02
N LEU A 252 -5.68 -21.60 -8.03
CA LEU A 252 -5.09 -20.26 -7.89
C LEU A 252 -4.25 -19.86 -9.10
N ARG A 253 -3.45 -20.79 -9.64
CA ARG A 253 -2.64 -20.57 -10.85
C ARG A 253 -3.50 -20.22 -12.06
N SER A 254 -4.66 -20.87 -12.21
CA SER A 254 -5.57 -20.64 -13.34
C SER A 254 -6.41 -19.38 -13.20
N GLU A 255 -6.94 -19.10 -12.00
CA GLU A 255 -7.84 -17.96 -11.76
C GLU A 255 -7.06 -16.66 -11.49
N ARG A 256 -5.89 -16.76 -10.87
CA ARG A 256 -5.13 -15.62 -10.31
C ARG A 256 -3.61 -15.82 -10.45
N PRO A 257 -3.09 -15.79 -11.67
CA PRO A 257 -1.70 -16.15 -11.96
C PRO A 257 -0.68 -15.20 -11.29
N HIS A 258 -1.04 -13.92 -11.08
CA HIS A 258 -0.13 -12.96 -10.44
C HIS A 258 0.00 -13.24 -8.93
N GLU A 259 -1.13 -13.45 -8.25
CA GLU A 259 -1.22 -13.81 -6.85
C GLU A 259 -0.52 -15.14 -6.58
N TYR A 260 -0.71 -16.11 -7.48
CA TYR A 260 0.03 -17.37 -7.47
C TYR A 260 1.55 -17.12 -7.49
N LYS A 261 2.04 -16.30 -8.42
CA LYS A 261 3.48 -15.99 -8.52
C LYS A 261 4.03 -15.38 -7.23
N ILE A 262 3.30 -14.46 -6.59
CA ILE A 262 3.67 -13.88 -5.30
C ILE A 262 3.79 -14.97 -4.22
N LEU A 263 2.77 -15.82 -4.11
CA LEU A 263 2.69 -16.85 -3.07
C LEU A 263 3.77 -17.93 -3.24
N MET A 264 4.12 -18.27 -4.48
CA MET A 264 5.20 -19.20 -4.79
C MET A 264 6.57 -18.65 -4.36
N MET A 265 6.79 -17.35 -4.54
CA MET A 265 8.08 -16.73 -4.21
C MET A 265 8.30 -16.60 -2.70
N ILE A 266 7.23 -16.48 -1.91
CA ILE A 266 7.31 -16.45 -0.44
C ILE A 266 7.38 -17.84 0.20
N SER A 267 6.88 -18.89 -0.49
CA SER A 267 6.91 -20.27 -0.02
C SER A 267 7.76 -21.16 -0.94
N PRO A 268 9.08 -21.23 -0.70
CA PRO A 268 10.02 -21.96 -1.56
C PRO A 268 9.81 -23.48 -1.56
N VAL A 269 8.94 -24.02 -0.70
CA VAL A 269 8.58 -25.43 -0.74
C VAL A 269 7.78 -25.76 -2.01
N PHE A 270 6.94 -24.83 -2.47
CA PHE A 270 6.12 -25.01 -3.67
C PHE A 270 6.88 -24.63 -4.95
N CYS A 271 7.97 -23.87 -4.82
CA CYS A 271 8.88 -23.53 -5.91
C CYS A 271 9.40 -24.75 -6.71
N CYS A 272 9.41 -25.94 -6.10
CA CYS A 272 9.86 -27.21 -6.72
C CYS A 272 8.77 -27.91 -7.55
N LEU A 273 7.51 -27.49 -7.45
CA LEU A 273 6.38 -28.03 -8.21
C LEU A 273 6.16 -27.31 -9.56
N ASP A 274 6.88 -26.21 -9.80
CA ASP A 274 6.95 -25.57 -11.10
C ASP A 274 8.09 -26.21 -11.90
N ASP A 275 7.75 -27.16 -12.78
CA ASP A 275 8.56 -27.38 -13.97
C ASP A 275 8.60 -26.05 -14.74
N ALA A 276 9.76 -25.40 -14.69
CA ALA A 276 10.18 -24.21 -15.42
C ALA A 276 9.03 -23.43 -16.10
N LEU A 277 8.52 -22.39 -15.44
CA LEU A 277 7.83 -21.33 -16.17
C LEU A 277 8.80 -20.84 -17.26
N PRO A 278 8.50 -21.00 -18.57
CA PRO A 278 9.32 -20.41 -19.59
C PRO A 278 9.31 -18.91 -19.35
N GLU A 279 10.50 -18.33 -19.19
CA GLU A 279 10.68 -16.88 -19.28
C GLU A 279 10.04 -16.45 -20.59
N ALA A 280 8.94 -15.70 -20.52
CA ALA A 280 8.37 -15.11 -21.72
C ALA A 280 9.46 -14.21 -22.32
N PRO A 281 9.86 -14.43 -23.58
CA PRO A 281 10.84 -13.56 -24.20
C PRO A 281 10.25 -12.15 -24.30
N SER A 282 11.06 -11.20 -23.84
CA SER A 282 10.87 -9.74 -23.93
C SER A 282 10.44 -9.27 -25.31
#